data_AF-A0A8C1JZA4-F1
#
_entry.id   AF-A0A8C1JZA4-F1
#
_cell.length_a   1.000
_cell.length_b   1.000
_cell.length_c   1.000
_cell.angle_alpha   90.00
_cell.angle_beta   90.00
_cell.angle_gamma   90.00
#
_symmetry.space_group_name_H-M   'P 1'
#
loop_
_entity.id
_entity.type
_entity.pdbx_description
1 polymer ?
#
loop_
_entity_poly.entity_id
_entity_poly.type
_entity_poly.pdbx_seq_one_letter_code
_entity_poly.pdbx_strand_id
1 'polypeptide(L)'
;MASAVPAQVQSNPAPAPQLQRGIVKTVLSGCAVIVRGQPRGGPPPERQINLSNIRAGALARRAIQGQPDTKDTPDEPWAFQAREFLRKKVIGKEVCFTVENKTPQGREYGIVFLGKDTSGENIAEYRARVEKVESPAKVHVFYIDYGNREILSSTRLAALPPAFSTRTLPPQATEYTFAFIQVPQDEDARADAVDSVVRDIQNKQCLLNMEYSGAVCPHVTLQFADSKDDVGLGLVKEGLVMVDVRKEKHLHKMVTEYLNGQESAKSARLNIWRYGDFRDDDADEFGYRR
;
A
#
# COMPACT_ATOMS: atom_id res chain seq x y z
N MET A 1 9.43 64.73 14.09
CA MET A 1 9.31 63.52 13.25
C MET A 1 10.47 62.60 13.59
N ALA A 2 10.30 61.69 14.56
CA ALA A 2 11.33 60.73 14.96
C ALA A 2 11.21 59.48 14.07
N SER A 3 12.31 59.08 13.42
CA SER A 3 12.38 57.86 12.60
C SER A 3 13.06 56.76 13.42
N ALA A 4 12.31 55.70 13.73
CA ALA A 4 12.84 54.52 14.41
C ALA A 4 13.22 53.47 13.35
N VAL A 5 14.49 53.09 13.33
CA VAL A 5 15.00 51.95 12.54
C VAL A 5 14.60 50.66 13.26
N PRO A 6 13.95 49.67 12.61
CA PRO A 6 13.63 48.41 13.26
C PRO A 6 14.90 47.56 13.43
N ALA A 7 15.10 47.05 14.65
CA ALA A 7 16.17 46.12 14.98
C ALA A 7 16.00 44.82 14.18
N GLN A 8 17.05 44.41 13.46
CA GLN A 8 17.13 43.10 12.83
C GLN A 8 17.20 42.02 13.93
N VAL A 9 16.15 41.21 14.01
CA VAL A 9 16.14 39.99 14.82
C VAL A 9 17.10 38.99 14.17
N GLN A 10 18.31 38.86 14.71
CA GLN A 10 19.20 37.75 14.39
C GLN A 10 18.54 36.45 14.88
N SER A 11 18.02 35.66 13.96
CA SER A 11 17.64 34.29 14.24
C SER A 11 18.90 33.45 14.37
N ASN A 12 19.24 33.03 15.59
CA ASN A 12 20.26 32.01 15.79
C ASN A 12 19.83 30.74 15.03
N PRO A 13 20.71 30.13 14.20
CA PRO A 13 20.39 28.86 13.57
C PRO A 13 20.17 27.80 14.66
N ALA A 14 19.06 27.05 14.54
CA ALA A 14 18.80 25.93 15.43
C ALA A 14 19.99 24.95 15.38
N PRO A 15 20.43 24.39 16.52
CA PRO A 15 21.53 23.43 16.55
C PRO A 15 21.19 22.24 15.64
N ALA A 16 22.16 21.80 14.84
CA ALA A 16 22.00 20.67 13.94
C ALA A 16 21.52 19.43 14.73
N PRO A 17 20.56 18.65 14.20
CA PRO A 17 20.03 17.49 14.89
C PRO A 17 21.15 16.50 15.29
N GLN A 18 21.31 16.23 16.58
CA GLN A 18 22.34 15.32 17.05
C GLN A 18 21.95 13.86 16.73
N LEU A 19 22.85 13.14 16.05
CA LEU A 19 22.67 11.73 15.76
C LEU A 19 22.80 10.88 17.03
N GLN A 20 21.81 10.03 17.27
CA GLN A 20 21.75 9.14 18.42
C GLN A 20 21.53 7.70 17.98
N ARG A 21 21.75 6.74 18.88
CA ARG A 21 21.66 5.30 18.61
C ARG A 21 20.89 4.59 19.72
N GLY A 22 20.21 3.51 19.35
CA GLY A 22 19.48 2.67 20.28
C GLY A 22 19.02 1.38 19.65
N ILE A 23 18.45 0.50 20.48
CA ILE A 23 17.84 -0.76 20.04
C ILE A 23 16.33 -0.58 20.11
N VAL A 24 15.61 -0.91 19.04
CA VAL A 24 14.14 -0.81 19.06
C VAL A 24 13.55 -1.85 20.01
N LYS A 25 12.89 -1.36 21.06
CA LYS A 25 12.20 -2.17 22.06
C LYS A 25 10.79 -2.54 21.64
N THR A 26 10.03 -1.60 21.07
CA THR A 26 8.65 -1.84 20.63
C THR A 26 8.21 -0.83 19.56
N VAL A 27 7.17 -1.20 18.82
CA VAL A 27 6.49 -0.36 17.85
C VAL A 27 5.08 -0.07 18.34
N LEU A 28 4.72 1.21 18.37
CA LEU A 28 3.46 1.75 18.85
C LEU A 28 2.49 2.06 17.70
N SER A 29 1.26 2.42 18.06
CA SER A 29 0.27 3.00 17.15
C SER A 29 0.78 4.28 16.47
N GLY A 30 0.33 4.56 15.24
CA GLY A 30 0.64 5.81 14.55
C GLY A 30 2.10 5.93 14.09
N CYS A 31 2.80 4.80 13.88
CA CYS A 31 4.20 4.77 13.44
C CYS A 31 5.17 5.48 14.39
N ALA A 32 5.08 5.19 15.69
CA ALA A 32 6.09 5.56 16.67
C ALA A 32 6.86 4.33 17.16
N VAL A 33 8.14 4.52 17.50
CA VAL A 33 9.01 3.45 18.02
C VAL A 33 9.54 3.85 19.40
N ILE A 34 9.65 2.87 20.29
CA ILE A 34 10.41 3.03 21.53
C ILE A 34 11.78 2.42 21.31
N VAL A 35 12.82 3.23 21.48
CA VAL A 35 14.23 2.83 21.46
C VAL A 35 14.77 2.81 22.87
N ARG A 36 15.63 1.83 23.17
CA ARG A 36 16.31 1.71 24.46
C ARG A 36 17.83 1.72 24.30
N GLY A 37 18.52 2.18 25.33
CA GLY A 37 19.96 2.02 25.47
C GLY A 37 20.38 0.59 25.79
N GLN A 38 21.70 0.39 25.97
CA GLN A 38 22.21 -0.84 26.58
C GLN A 38 22.04 -0.79 28.11
N PRO A 39 21.71 -1.92 28.76
CA PRO A 39 21.66 -2.00 30.21
C PRO A 39 23.07 -1.78 30.78
N ARG A 40 23.21 -0.85 31.73
CA ARG A 40 24.46 -0.56 32.43
C ARG A 40 24.20 -0.50 33.93
N GLY A 41 24.19 -1.67 34.57
CA GLY A 41 23.97 -1.78 36.03
C GLY A 41 22.55 -1.45 36.52
N GLY A 42 21.58 -1.30 35.60
CA GLY A 42 20.19 -0.97 35.91
C GLY A 42 19.31 -0.99 34.66
N PRO A 43 18.02 -0.64 34.78
CA PRO A 43 17.11 -0.56 33.65
C PRO A 43 17.66 0.40 32.57
N PRO A 44 17.71 -0.02 31.30
CA PRO A 44 18.21 0.82 30.23
C PRO A 44 17.29 2.03 30.00
N PRO A 45 17.84 3.22 29.67
CA PRO A 45 17.02 4.38 29.36
C PRO A 45 16.20 4.15 28.08
N GLU A 46 14.97 4.66 28.07
CA GLU A 46 14.02 4.52 26.96
C GLU A 46 13.63 5.88 26.39
N ARG A 47 13.38 5.91 25.08
CA ARG A 47 12.93 7.10 24.36
C ARG A 47 11.90 6.71 23.31
N GLN A 48 10.82 7.48 23.22
CA GLN A 48 9.82 7.32 22.17
C GLN A 48 10.10 8.32 21.05
N ILE A 49 10.24 7.82 19.82
CA ILE A 49 10.46 8.63 18.62
C ILE A 49 9.25 8.43 17.70
N ASN A 50 8.58 9.52 17.36
CA ASN A 50 7.53 9.55 16.35
C ASN A 50 8.19 9.80 14.99
N LEU A 51 7.79 9.05 13.96
CA LEU A 51 8.39 9.19 12.64
C LEU A 51 7.92 10.48 11.97
N SER A 52 8.87 11.33 11.57
CA SER A 52 8.60 12.57 10.84
C SER A 52 7.98 12.30 9.47
N ASN A 53 7.21 13.28 8.96
CA ASN A 53 6.67 13.33 7.59
C ASN A 53 5.74 12.19 7.15
N ILE A 54 5.39 11.30 8.07
CA ILE A 54 4.41 10.24 7.85
C ILE A 54 3.29 10.30 8.89
N ARG A 55 2.11 9.85 8.49
CA ARG A 55 0.98 9.62 9.38
C ARG A 55 0.44 8.24 9.08
N ALA A 56 0.43 7.37 10.07
CA ALA A 56 -0.24 6.07 9.99
C ALA A 56 -1.56 6.09 10.74
N GLY A 57 -2.42 5.13 10.41
CA GLY A 57 -3.68 4.94 11.11
C GLY A 57 -3.50 4.68 12.60
N ALA A 58 -4.47 5.13 13.40
CA ALA A 58 -4.55 4.82 14.82
C ALA A 58 -5.02 3.37 15.05
N LEU A 59 -4.31 2.64 15.92
CA LEU A 59 -4.77 1.32 16.36
C LEU A 59 -6.00 1.44 17.26
N ALA A 60 -6.74 0.34 17.35
CA ALA A 60 -7.85 0.19 18.25
C ALA A 60 -7.46 0.53 19.70
N ARG A 61 -8.35 1.22 20.40
CA ARG A 61 -8.14 1.64 21.79
C ARG A 61 -9.37 1.28 22.60
N ARG A 62 -9.14 0.66 23.75
CA ARG A 62 -10.22 0.39 24.71
C ARG A 62 -10.57 1.65 25.50
N ALA A 63 -11.84 1.77 25.86
CA ALA A 63 -12.32 2.74 26.83
C ALA A 63 -11.54 2.61 28.15
N ILE A 64 -11.30 3.74 28.80
CA ILE A 64 -10.63 3.78 30.09
C ILE A 64 -11.69 3.54 31.16
N GLN A 65 -11.50 2.48 31.94
CA GLN A 65 -12.43 2.12 33.01
C GLN A 65 -12.52 3.26 34.04
N GLY A 66 -13.73 3.77 34.29
CA GLY A 66 -13.98 4.89 35.21
C GLY A 66 -13.97 6.28 34.57
N GLN A 67 -13.81 6.39 33.24
CA GLN A 67 -13.93 7.64 32.48
C GLN A 67 -15.14 7.57 31.52
N PRO A 68 -16.28 8.22 31.86
CA PRO A 68 -17.55 8.05 31.13
C PRO A 68 -17.51 8.53 29.68
N ASP A 69 -16.62 9.46 29.33
CA ASP A 69 -16.50 10.01 27.98
C ASP A 69 -15.61 9.18 27.04
N THR A 70 -14.99 8.10 27.55
CA THR A 70 -14.14 7.24 26.73
C THR A 70 -14.93 6.06 26.18
N LYS A 71 -14.80 5.82 24.87
CA LYS A 71 -15.43 4.71 24.16
C LYS A 71 -14.36 3.87 23.49
N ASP A 72 -14.68 2.60 23.25
CA ASP A 72 -13.85 1.74 22.41
C ASP A 72 -13.78 2.32 21.00
N THR A 73 -12.57 2.45 20.47
CA THR A 73 -12.33 2.85 19.08
C THR A 73 -11.76 1.67 18.32
N PRO A 74 -12.29 1.35 17.12
CA PRO A 74 -11.69 0.32 16.26
C PRO A 74 -10.36 0.80 15.66
N ASP A 75 -9.65 -0.10 14.99
CA ASP A 75 -8.50 0.26 14.16
C ASP A 75 -8.94 1.17 13.01
N GLU A 76 -8.20 2.25 12.77
CA GLU A 76 -8.29 2.97 11.49
C GLU A 76 -7.83 2.06 10.35
N PRO A 77 -8.31 2.29 9.10
CA PRO A 77 -7.86 1.52 7.95
C PRO A 77 -6.33 1.43 7.87
N TRP A 78 -5.82 0.21 7.69
CA TRP A 78 -4.38 -0.11 7.57
C TRP A 78 -3.52 0.12 8.82
N ALA A 79 -4.09 0.56 9.95
CA ALA A 79 -3.32 0.86 11.16
C ALA A 79 -2.53 -0.35 11.68
N PHE A 80 -3.22 -1.50 11.80
CA PHE A 80 -2.62 -2.75 12.27
C PHE A 80 -1.52 -3.25 11.33
N GLN A 81 -1.79 -3.25 10.03
CA GLN A 81 -0.86 -3.68 8.99
C GLN A 81 0.40 -2.82 8.98
N ALA A 82 0.26 -1.49 9.07
CA ALA A 82 1.39 -0.55 9.14
C ALA A 82 2.26 -0.81 10.38
N ARG A 83 1.63 -1.01 11.54
CA ARG A 83 2.35 -1.30 12.79
C ARG A 83 3.09 -2.63 12.71
N GLU A 84 2.46 -3.68 12.18
CA GLU A 84 3.09 -5.00 12.05
C GLU A 84 4.21 -5.04 11.02
N PHE A 85 4.06 -4.32 9.90
CA PHE A 85 5.13 -4.13 8.92
C PHE A 85 6.36 -3.53 9.61
N LEU A 86 6.18 -2.42 10.33
CA LEU A 86 7.28 -1.76 11.00
C LEU A 86 7.87 -2.65 12.12
N ARG A 87 7.03 -3.32 12.92
CA ARG A 87 7.48 -4.26 13.95
C ARG A 87 8.36 -5.35 13.37
N LYS A 88 7.90 -6.08 12.34
CA LYS A 88 8.69 -7.14 11.70
C LYS A 88 10.02 -6.61 11.16
N LYS A 89 10.03 -5.36 10.69
CA LYS A 89 11.21 -4.72 10.11
C LYS A 89 12.23 -4.28 11.15
N VAL A 90 11.82 -3.68 12.27
CA VAL A 90 12.76 -2.96 13.15
C VAL A 90 12.89 -3.53 14.56
N ILE A 91 11.97 -4.37 15.04
CA ILE A 91 12.00 -4.86 16.43
C ILE A 91 13.34 -5.54 16.75
N GLY A 92 13.97 -5.17 17.87
CA GLY A 92 15.25 -5.72 18.30
C GLY A 92 16.47 -5.28 17.47
N LYS A 93 16.29 -4.52 16.38
CA LYS A 93 17.41 -4.02 15.57
C LYS A 93 18.03 -2.77 16.18
N GLU A 94 19.33 -2.61 15.93
CA GLU A 94 20.04 -1.36 16.19
C GLU A 94 19.66 -0.32 15.13
N VAL A 95 19.29 0.87 15.60
CA VAL A 95 18.91 2.01 14.77
C VAL A 95 19.70 3.24 15.20
N CYS A 96 19.89 4.15 14.26
CA CYS A 96 20.30 5.51 14.56
C CYS A 96 19.16 6.48 14.22
N PHE A 97 19.08 7.61 14.91
CA PHE A 97 18.00 8.56 14.74
C PHE A 97 18.42 9.97 15.08
N THR A 98 17.73 10.94 14.49
CA THR A 98 17.82 12.36 14.79
C THR A 98 16.48 12.85 15.29
N VAL A 99 16.46 13.78 16.24
CA VAL A 99 15.22 14.46 16.66
C VAL A 99 15.17 15.81 15.99
N GLU A 100 14.16 16.01 15.15
CA GLU A 100 13.97 17.23 14.36
C GLU A 100 13.07 18.22 15.09
N ASN A 101 12.02 17.72 15.74
CA ASN A 101 11.05 18.55 16.42
C ASN A 101 10.66 17.95 17.77
N LYS A 102 10.45 18.81 18.76
CA LYS A 102 9.93 18.44 20.07
C LYS A 102 8.73 19.32 20.38
N THR A 103 7.57 18.70 20.57
CA THR A 103 6.36 19.44 20.94
C THR A 103 6.48 19.99 22.37
N PRO A 104 5.72 21.03 22.72
CA PRO A 104 5.66 21.54 24.11
C PRO A 104 5.25 20.47 25.13
N GLN A 105 4.51 19.44 24.68
CA GLN A 105 4.08 18.30 25.48
C GLN A 105 5.17 17.22 25.62
N GLY A 106 6.36 17.46 25.08
CA GLY A 106 7.51 16.55 25.15
C GLY A 106 7.54 15.45 24.10
N ARG A 107 6.65 15.45 23.09
CA ARG A 107 6.69 14.44 22.02
C ARG A 107 7.81 14.76 21.06
N GLU A 108 8.65 13.77 20.78
CA GLU A 108 9.80 13.90 19.90
C GLU A 108 9.46 13.30 18.54
N TYR A 109 9.71 14.08 17.48
CA TYR A 109 9.57 13.69 16.08
C TYR A 109 10.94 13.67 15.44
N GLY A 110 11.21 12.64 14.65
CA GLY A 110 12.54 12.41 14.12
C GLY A 110 12.58 11.45 12.95
N ILE A 111 13.76 11.39 12.36
CA ILE A 111 14.10 10.43 11.32
C ILE A 111 14.84 9.27 11.97
N VAL A 112 14.51 8.05 11.56
CA VAL A 112 15.11 6.83 12.10
C VAL A 112 15.66 6.00 10.93
N PHE A 113 16.92 5.58 11.05
CA PHE A 113 17.61 4.77 10.07
C PHE A 113 17.97 3.40 10.67
N LEU A 114 17.86 2.35 9.87
CA LEU A 114 18.38 1.02 10.23
C LEU A 114 19.90 1.01 10.18
N GLY A 115 20.55 0.65 11.29
CA GLY A 115 22.01 0.57 11.37
C GLY A 115 22.63 1.61 12.30
N LYS A 116 23.91 1.91 12.08
CA LYS A 116 24.74 2.70 13.01
C LYS A 116 24.90 4.18 12.63
N ASP A 117 24.57 4.50 11.39
CA ASP A 117 24.70 5.82 10.78
C ASP A 117 23.54 6.08 9.80
N THR A 118 23.53 7.26 9.18
CA THR A 118 22.46 7.71 8.27
C THR A 118 22.60 7.17 6.85
N SER A 119 23.54 6.26 6.57
CA SER A 119 23.66 5.58 5.27
C SER A 119 22.67 4.42 5.13
N GLY A 120 22.14 3.96 6.27
CA GLY A 120 21.13 2.93 6.33
C GLY A 120 19.78 3.35 5.80
N GLU A 121 18.86 2.39 5.73
CA GLU A 121 17.50 2.63 5.27
C GLU A 121 16.73 3.51 6.26
N ASN A 122 16.16 4.62 5.77
CA ASN A 122 15.16 5.40 6.51
C ASN A 122 13.85 4.60 6.58
N ILE A 123 13.39 4.30 7.80
CA ILE A 123 12.24 3.41 8.01
C ILE A 123 10.89 4.05 7.67
N ALA A 124 10.87 5.35 7.36
CA ALA A 124 9.68 6.10 6.98
C ALA A 124 9.62 6.42 5.47
N GLU A 125 10.67 6.11 4.71
CA GLU A 125 10.75 6.42 3.28
C GLU A 125 10.55 5.18 2.41
N TYR A 126 10.02 5.40 1.21
CA TYR A 126 9.83 4.38 0.19
C TYR A 126 10.34 4.89 -1.15
N ARG A 127 10.79 3.97 -2.01
CA ARG A 127 11.19 4.34 -3.37
C ARG A 127 9.96 4.61 -4.21
N ALA A 128 9.98 5.74 -4.90
CA ALA A 128 8.90 6.13 -5.78
C ALA A 128 9.43 6.75 -7.08
N ARG A 129 8.61 6.68 -8.12
CA ARG A 129 8.80 7.39 -9.38
C ARG A 129 7.78 8.51 -9.46
N VAL A 130 8.23 9.72 -9.75
CA VAL A 130 7.32 10.84 -10.06
C VAL A 130 6.71 10.59 -11.45
N GLU A 131 5.39 10.51 -11.52
CA GLU A 131 4.66 10.30 -12.78
C GLU A 131 4.17 11.63 -13.36
N LYS A 132 3.73 12.56 -12.50
CA LYS A 132 3.24 13.89 -12.92
C LYS A 132 3.44 14.92 -11.81
N VAL A 133 3.90 16.11 -12.16
CA VAL A 133 3.93 17.28 -11.27
C VAL A 133 2.82 18.24 -11.69
N GLU A 134 1.73 18.30 -10.92
CA GLU A 134 0.64 19.27 -11.17
C GLU A 134 0.94 20.61 -10.50
N SER A 135 1.45 20.57 -9.26
CA SER A 135 1.94 21.74 -8.51
C SER A 135 2.87 21.29 -7.38
N PRO A 136 3.57 22.19 -6.67
CA PRO A 136 4.36 21.82 -5.49
C PRO A 136 3.54 21.11 -4.40
N ALA A 137 2.24 21.36 -4.30
CA ALA A 137 1.37 20.69 -3.35
C ALA A 137 0.77 19.36 -3.86
N LYS A 138 0.87 19.09 -5.17
CA LYS A 138 0.26 17.93 -5.85
C LYS A 138 1.24 17.30 -6.83
N VAL A 139 2.01 16.34 -6.33
CA VAL A 139 2.90 15.49 -7.11
C VAL A 139 2.35 14.07 -7.10
N HIS A 140 2.11 13.51 -8.29
CA HIS A 140 1.67 12.14 -8.47
C HIS A 140 2.89 11.22 -8.44
N VAL A 141 2.88 10.27 -7.52
CA VAL A 141 3.95 9.29 -7.35
C VAL A 141 3.43 7.87 -7.51
N PHE A 142 4.28 7.00 -8.04
CA PHE A 142 4.09 5.56 -8.09
C PHE A 142 5.16 4.88 -7.23
N TYR A 143 4.74 4.13 -6.22
CA TYR A 143 5.64 3.41 -5.32
C TYR A 143 6.14 2.14 -6.02
N ILE A 144 7.37 2.20 -6.55
CA ILE A 144 7.91 1.20 -7.48
C ILE A 144 8.08 -0.21 -6.88
N ASP A 145 8.03 -0.31 -5.55
CA ASP A 145 8.18 -1.58 -4.84
C ASP A 145 6.84 -2.16 -4.34
N TYR A 146 5.74 -1.40 -4.44
CA TYR A 146 4.43 -1.78 -3.91
C TYR A 146 3.29 -1.67 -4.93
N GLY A 147 3.45 -0.86 -5.98
CA GLY A 147 2.49 -0.71 -7.07
C GLY A 147 1.36 0.31 -6.81
N ASN A 148 1.23 0.83 -5.59
CA ASN A 148 0.23 1.86 -5.28
C ASN A 148 0.68 3.26 -5.73
N ARG A 149 -0.29 4.15 -5.91
CA ARG A 149 -0.08 5.57 -6.27
C ARG A 149 -0.56 6.49 -5.15
N GLU A 150 0.04 7.66 -5.04
CA GLU A 150 -0.37 8.72 -4.11
C GLU A 150 -0.18 10.09 -4.75
N ILE A 151 -0.98 11.07 -4.32
CA ILE A 151 -0.76 12.49 -4.62
C ILE A 151 -0.29 13.16 -3.34
N LEU A 152 0.90 13.74 -3.35
CA LEU A 152 1.52 14.34 -2.17
C LEU A 152 2.26 15.65 -2.49
N SER A 153 2.57 16.42 -1.45
CA SER A 153 3.37 17.65 -1.56
C SER A 153 4.85 17.33 -1.83
N SER A 154 5.55 18.20 -2.54
CA SER A 154 7.00 18.12 -2.79
C SER A 154 7.81 18.10 -1.50
N THR A 155 7.28 18.63 -0.40
CA THR A 155 7.90 18.57 0.94
C THR A 155 7.97 17.16 1.53
N ARG A 156 7.22 16.20 0.97
CA ARG A 156 7.28 14.77 1.34
C ARG A 156 8.12 13.95 0.34
N LEU A 157 8.90 14.61 -0.51
CA LEU A 157 9.80 13.98 -1.47
C LEU A 157 11.25 14.21 -1.07
N ALA A 158 12.08 13.18 -1.30
CA ALA A 158 13.52 13.25 -1.17
C ALA A 158 14.17 12.63 -2.42
N ALA A 159 15.38 13.07 -2.75
CA ALA A 159 16.15 12.46 -3.82
C ALA A 159 16.53 11.02 -3.44
N LEU A 160 16.30 10.07 -4.33
CA LEU A 160 16.65 8.67 -4.09
C LEU A 160 18.17 8.52 -3.93
N PRO A 161 18.69 8.10 -2.76
CA PRO A 161 20.13 7.93 -2.58
C PRO A 161 20.67 6.84 -3.53
N PRO A 162 21.89 6.99 -4.09
CA PRO A 162 22.45 6.03 -5.05
C PRO A 162 22.51 4.58 -4.51
N ALA A 163 22.73 4.41 -3.21
CA ALA A 163 22.74 3.10 -2.54
C ALA A 163 21.41 2.34 -2.67
N PHE A 164 20.29 3.05 -2.86
CA PHE A 164 18.95 2.48 -2.99
C PHE A 164 18.40 2.60 -4.43
N SER A 165 19.26 2.90 -5.41
CA SER A 165 18.85 3.09 -6.80
C SER A 165 18.21 1.84 -7.42
N THR A 166 17.49 2.03 -8.53
CA THR A 166 16.92 0.93 -9.33
C THR A 166 17.98 0.05 -9.99
N ARG A 167 19.23 0.49 -10.03
CA ARG A 167 20.37 -0.32 -10.48
C ARG A 167 20.85 -1.28 -9.39
N THR A 168 20.80 -0.84 -8.13
CA THR A 168 21.20 -1.65 -6.97
C THR A 168 20.14 -2.68 -6.63
N LEU A 169 18.87 -2.27 -6.65
CA LEU A 169 17.72 -3.13 -6.44
C LEU A 169 16.68 -2.78 -7.49
N PRO A 170 16.30 -3.69 -8.41
CA PRO A 170 15.23 -3.44 -9.37
C PRO A 170 13.91 -3.02 -8.69
N PRO A 171 12.99 -2.36 -9.39
CA PRO A 171 11.61 -2.20 -8.92
C PRO A 171 10.99 -3.55 -8.55
N GLN A 172 10.41 -3.64 -7.36
CA GLN A 172 9.89 -4.91 -6.84
C GLN A 172 8.42 -5.17 -7.19
N ALA A 173 7.65 -4.14 -7.53
CA ALA A 173 6.28 -4.30 -8.00
C ALA A 173 6.24 -4.53 -9.51
N THR A 174 5.53 -5.56 -9.93
CA THR A 174 5.24 -5.85 -11.34
C THR A 174 3.73 -5.83 -11.54
N GLU A 175 3.28 -5.09 -12.54
CA GLU A 175 1.88 -5.02 -12.93
C GLU A 175 1.49 -6.25 -13.76
N TYR A 176 0.29 -6.79 -13.50
CA TYR A 176 -0.28 -7.93 -14.21
C TYR A 176 -1.77 -7.71 -14.41
N THR A 177 -2.34 -8.40 -15.41
CA THR A 177 -3.79 -8.48 -15.64
C THR A 177 -4.24 -9.93 -15.52
N PHE A 178 -5.47 -10.19 -15.06
CA PHE A 178 -6.00 -11.56 -15.10
C PHE A 178 -6.12 -12.06 -16.55
N ALA A 179 -5.76 -13.33 -16.75
CA ALA A 179 -6.01 -14.05 -17.99
C ALA A 179 -7.47 -14.51 -18.07
N PHE A 180 -7.97 -14.66 -19.30
CA PHE A 180 -9.27 -15.28 -19.63
C PHE A 180 -10.51 -14.60 -19.06
N ILE A 181 -10.41 -13.42 -18.45
CA ILE A 181 -11.56 -12.66 -17.96
C ILE A 181 -11.65 -11.30 -18.63
N GLN A 182 -12.88 -10.88 -18.86
CA GLN A 182 -13.23 -9.53 -19.30
C GLN A 182 -13.92 -8.80 -18.15
N VAL A 183 -13.32 -7.68 -17.75
CA VAL A 183 -13.82 -6.81 -16.68
C VAL A 183 -15.09 -6.08 -17.16
N PRO A 184 -16.16 -6.01 -16.35
CA PRO A 184 -17.35 -5.22 -16.66
C PRO A 184 -17.02 -3.74 -16.94
N GLN A 185 -17.71 -3.14 -17.91
CA GLN A 185 -17.61 -1.71 -18.19
C GLN A 185 -18.44 -0.87 -17.22
N ASP A 186 -19.57 -1.43 -16.78
CA ASP A 186 -20.40 -0.86 -15.72
C ASP A 186 -19.57 -0.66 -14.44
N GLU A 187 -19.70 0.51 -13.83
CA GLU A 187 -18.83 0.92 -12.73
C GLU A 187 -19.13 0.14 -11.44
N ASP A 188 -20.39 -0.13 -11.16
CA ASP A 188 -20.81 -0.84 -9.96
C ASP A 188 -20.42 -2.32 -10.05
N ALA A 189 -20.68 -2.97 -11.20
CA ALA A 189 -20.25 -4.35 -11.43
C ALA A 189 -18.72 -4.50 -11.40
N ARG A 190 -17.98 -3.51 -11.94
CA ARG A 190 -16.53 -3.49 -11.84
C ARG A 190 -16.06 -3.31 -10.40
N ALA A 191 -16.70 -2.45 -9.62
CA ALA A 191 -16.38 -2.26 -8.21
C ALA A 191 -16.59 -3.55 -7.40
N ASP A 192 -17.70 -4.25 -7.61
CA ASP A 192 -17.99 -5.54 -6.96
C ASP A 192 -16.91 -6.60 -7.28
N ALA A 193 -16.47 -6.67 -8.54
CA ALA A 193 -15.38 -7.57 -8.94
C ALA A 193 -14.05 -7.21 -8.26
N VAL A 194 -13.73 -5.91 -8.19
CA VAL A 194 -12.53 -5.40 -7.50
C VAL A 194 -12.57 -5.71 -6.00
N ASP A 195 -13.71 -5.47 -5.35
CA ASP A 195 -13.90 -5.73 -3.92
C ASP A 195 -13.76 -7.21 -3.59
N SER A 196 -14.24 -8.10 -4.48
CA SER A 196 -14.03 -9.54 -4.34
C SER A 196 -12.54 -9.91 -4.39
N VAL A 197 -11.81 -9.42 -5.40
CA VAL A 197 -10.36 -9.62 -5.52
C VAL A 197 -9.60 -9.06 -4.30
N VAL A 198 -9.97 -7.85 -3.85
CA VAL A 198 -9.33 -7.20 -2.70
C VAL A 198 -9.51 -8.03 -1.43
N ARG A 199 -10.75 -8.45 -1.14
CA ARG A 199 -11.07 -9.29 0.03
C ARG A 199 -10.31 -10.62 -0.01
N ASP A 200 -10.20 -11.21 -1.19
CA ASP A 200 -9.75 -12.58 -1.33
C ASP A 200 -8.23 -12.70 -1.41
N ILE A 201 -7.53 -11.76 -2.06
CA ILE A 201 -6.08 -11.90 -2.31
C ILE A 201 -5.22 -10.71 -1.90
N GLN A 202 -5.77 -9.54 -1.55
CA GLN A 202 -4.93 -8.40 -1.19
C GLN A 202 -4.08 -8.70 0.06
N ASN A 203 -2.78 -8.43 -0.01
CA ASN A 203 -1.80 -8.75 1.03
C ASN A 203 -1.70 -10.24 1.39
N LYS A 204 -2.16 -11.15 0.51
CA LYS A 204 -2.00 -12.60 0.68
C LYS A 204 -1.02 -13.15 -0.36
N GLN A 205 -0.29 -14.19 0.03
CA GLN A 205 0.58 -14.90 -0.88
C GLN A 205 -0.26 -15.78 -1.81
N CYS A 206 -0.06 -15.64 -3.11
CA CYS A 206 -0.70 -16.44 -4.15
C CYS A 206 0.35 -17.15 -4.99
N LEU A 207 -0.04 -18.18 -5.73
CA LEU A 207 0.75 -18.71 -6.84
C LEU A 207 0.33 -18.00 -8.12
N LEU A 208 1.29 -17.65 -8.96
CA LEU A 208 1.07 -16.94 -10.21
C LEU A 208 1.63 -17.77 -11.36
N ASN A 209 0.84 -17.93 -12.42
CA ASN A 209 1.31 -18.47 -13.69
C ASN A 209 1.14 -17.41 -14.80
N MET A 210 2.18 -17.23 -15.61
CA MET A 210 2.11 -16.35 -16.79
C MET A 210 1.52 -17.12 -17.95
N GLU A 211 0.39 -16.67 -18.46
CA GLU A 211 -0.33 -17.37 -19.53
C GLU A 211 0.04 -16.83 -20.90
N TYR A 212 -0.03 -15.52 -21.08
CA TYR A 212 0.28 -14.86 -22.36
C TYR A 212 0.65 -13.39 -22.17
N SER A 213 1.36 -12.84 -23.14
CA SER A 213 1.71 -11.41 -23.17
C SER A 213 0.47 -10.56 -23.48
N GLY A 214 0.30 -9.45 -22.78
CA GLY A 214 -0.68 -8.41 -23.10
C GLY A 214 -0.05 -7.17 -23.72
N ALA A 215 -0.88 -6.20 -24.10
CA ALA A 215 -0.42 -4.94 -24.68
C ALA A 215 0.29 -4.04 -23.66
N VAL A 216 -0.18 -4.05 -22.41
CA VAL A 216 0.35 -3.21 -21.31
C VAL A 216 1.22 -4.05 -20.38
N CYS A 217 0.68 -5.16 -19.90
CA CYS A 217 1.37 -6.09 -19.01
C CYS A 217 0.97 -7.54 -19.32
N PRO A 218 1.71 -8.54 -18.82
CA PRO A 218 1.35 -9.94 -19.03
C PRO A 218 0.01 -10.31 -18.39
N HIS A 219 -0.69 -11.24 -19.01
CA HIS A 219 -1.90 -11.86 -18.47
C HIS A 219 -1.53 -13.11 -17.68
N VAL A 220 -2.11 -13.24 -16.49
CA VAL A 220 -1.75 -14.27 -15.52
C VAL A 220 -2.98 -14.94 -14.93
N THR A 221 -2.82 -16.20 -14.53
CA THR A 221 -3.74 -16.85 -13.58
C THR A 221 -3.15 -16.76 -12.18
N LEU A 222 -4.01 -16.62 -11.18
CA LEU A 222 -3.63 -16.67 -9.77
C LEU A 222 -4.33 -17.85 -9.11
N GLN A 223 -3.60 -18.56 -8.27
CA GLN A 223 -4.15 -19.61 -7.41
C GLN A 223 -3.95 -19.27 -5.94
N PHE A 224 -4.92 -19.60 -5.11
CA PHE A 224 -4.75 -19.53 -3.65
C PHE A 224 -3.63 -20.48 -3.22
N ALA A 225 -2.78 -20.03 -2.28
CA ALA A 225 -1.59 -20.78 -1.90
C ALA A 225 -1.92 -22.12 -1.20
N ASP A 226 -3.07 -22.22 -0.55
CA ASP A 226 -3.57 -23.39 0.18
C ASP A 226 -4.42 -24.30 -0.69
N SER A 227 -5.59 -23.82 -1.17
CA SER A 227 -6.54 -24.66 -1.90
C SER A 227 -6.11 -24.96 -3.33
N LYS A 228 -5.22 -24.12 -3.89
CA LYS A 228 -4.84 -24.11 -5.32
C LYS A 228 -5.99 -23.75 -6.26
N ASP A 229 -7.12 -23.30 -5.74
CA ASP A 229 -8.23 -22.87 -6.59
C ASP A 229 -7.84 -21.62 -7.37
N ASP A 230 -8.28 -21.55 -8.63
CA ASP A 230 -8.05 -20.42 -9.52
C ASP A 230 -8.97 -19.25 -9.14
N VAL A 231 -8.35 -18.11 -8.81
CA VAL A 231 -9.02 -16.90 -8.37
C VAL A 231 -9.85 -16.29 -9.50
N GLY A 232 -9.31 -16.22 -10.72
CA GLY A 232 -10.00 -15.64 -11.87
C GLY A 232 -11.20 -16.50 -12.30
N LEU A 233 -11.05 -17.82 -12.26
CA LEU A 233 -12.15 -18.75 -12.50
C LEU A 233 -13.23 -18.64 -11.40
N GLY A 234 -12.84 -18.39 -10.15
CA GLY A 234 -13.75 -18.09 -9.04
C GLY A 234 -14.65 -16.90 -9.35
N LEU A 235 -14.08 -15.78 -9.80
CA LEU A 235 -14.84 -14.58 -10.20
C LEU A 235 -15.85 -14.88 -11.33
N VAL A 236 -15.46 -15.72 -12.29
CA VAL A 236 -16.35 -16.15 -13.39
C VAL A 236 -17.50 -16.99 -12.87
N LYS A 237 -17.23 -17.96 -11.98
CA LYS A 237 -18.26 -18.83 -11.38
C LYS A 237 -19.23 -18.07 -10.48
N GLU A 238 -18.79 -16.98 -9.87
CA GLU A 238 -19.65 -16.06 -9.12
C GLU A 238 -20.41 -15.09 -10.04
N GLY A 239 -20.11 -15.04 -11.34
CA GLY A 239 -20.76 -14.11 -12.27
C GLY A 239 -20.35 -12.65 -12.05
N LEU A 240 -19.17 -12.39 -11.47
CA LEU A 240 -18.64 -11.03 -11.29
C LEU A 240 -17.97 -10.50 -12.57
N VAL A 241 -17.49 -11.39 -13.44
CA VAL A 241 -16.80 -11.06 -14.68
C VAL A 241 -17.23 -12.00 -15.81
N MET A 242 -16.97 -11.59 -17.05
CA MET A 242 -17.18 -12.43 -18.24
C MET A 242 -15.88 -13.15 -18.61
N VAL A 243 -15.98 -14.16 -19.48
CA VAL A 243 -14.83 -14.86 -20.04
C VAL A 243 -14.32 -14.14 -21.29
N ASP A 244 -13.01 -13.86 -21.34
CA ASP A 244 -12.29 -13.46 -22.56
C ASP A 244 -11.78 -14.70 -23.30
N VAL A 245 -12.39 -14.99 -24.46
CA VAL A 245 -12.14 -16.22 -25.20
C VAL A 245 -10.85 -16.12 -26.03
N ARG A 246 -9.93 -17.05 -25.76
CA ARG A 246 -8.66 -17.20 -26.48
C ARG A 246 -8.75 -18.28 -27.57
N LYS A 247 -8.08 -18.05 -28.71
CA LYS A 247 -8.13 -18.93 -29.90
C LYS A 247 -6.91 -19.86 -30.01
N GLU A 248 -5.89 -19.60 -29.22
CA GLU A 248 -4.64 -20.33 -29.22
C GLU A 248 -4.85 -21.77 -28.74
N LYS A 249 -4.42 -22.75 -29.54
CA LYS A 249 -4.71 -24.19 -29.30
C LYS A 249 -4.27 -24.68 -27.92
N HIS A 250 -3.14 -24.19 -27.41
CA HIS A 250 -2.61 -24.61 -26.11
C HIS A 250 -3.44 -24.09 -24.92
N LEU A 251 -4.26 -23.05 -25.12
CA LEU A 251 -5.12 -22.47 -24.09
C LEU A 251 -6.54 -23.06 -24.11
N HIS A 252 -6.89 -23.86 -25.12
CA HIS A 252 -8.25 -24.33 -25.36
C HIS A 252 -8.87 -25.03 -24.13
N LYS A 253 -8.09 -25.89 -23.46
CA LYS A 253 -8.53 -26.59 -22.25
C LYS A 253 -8.93 -25.60 -21.14
N MET A 254 -8.11 -24.58 -20.91
CA MET A 254 -8.35 -23.56 -19.89
C MET A 254 -9.58 -22.72 -20.25
N VAL A 255 -9.67 -22.26 -21.50
CA VAL A 255 -10.81 -21.49 -21.98
C VAL A 255 -12.13 -22.26 -21.84
N THR A 256 -12.14 -23.56 -22.16
CA THR A 256 -13.32 -24.42 -21.97
C THR A 256 -13.74 -24.48 -20.50
N GLU A 257 -12.79 -24.57 -19.57
CA GLU A 257 -13.09 -24.57 -18.13
C GLU A 257 -13.71 -23.26 -17.67
N TYR A 258 -13.18 -22.11 -18.12
CA TYR A 258 -13.74 -20.79 -17.84
C TYR A 258 -15.15 -20.64 -18.42
N LEU A 259 -15.37 -21.06 -19.66
CA LEU A 259 -16.70 -21.03 -20.29
C LEU A 259 -17.72 -21.87 -19.51
N ASN A 260 -17.35 -23.06 -19.06
CA ASN A 260 -18.23 -23.90 -18.22
C ASN A 260 -18.58 -23.21 -16.89
N GLY A 261 -17.62 -22.50 -16.29
CA GLY A 261 -17.85 -21.67 -15.10
C GLY A 261 -18.86 -20.55 -15.36
N GLN A 262 -18.73 -19.87 -16.50
CA GLN A 262 -19.64 -18.80 -16.89
C GLN A 262 -21.07 -19.33 -17.14
N GLU A 263 -21.21 -20.47 -17.82
CA GLU A 263 -22.53 -21.07 -18.05
C GLU A 263 -23.22 -21.49 -16.75
N SER A 264 -22.44 -21.90 -15.74
CA SER A 264 -22.96 -22.16 -14.40
C SER A 264 -23.48 -20.88 -13.73
N ALA A 265 -22.72 -19.79 -13.80
CA ALA A 265 -23.10 -18.50 -13.23
C ALA A 265 -24.36 -17.91 -13.91
N LYS A 266 -24.44 -18.04 -15.24
CA LYS A 266 -25.61 -17.66 -16.05
C LYS A 266 -26.85 -18.44 -15.67
N SER A 267 -26.74 -19.77 -15.61
CA SER A 267 -27.85 -20.65 -15.27
C SER A 267 -28.39 -20.37 -13.86
N ALA A 268 -27.51 -20.01 -12.94
CA ALA A 268 -27.86 -19.61 -11.58
C ALA A 268 -28.25 -18.12 -11.44
N ARG A 269 -28.23 -17.34 -12.52
CA ARG A 269 -28.54 -15.90 -12.56
C ARG A 269 -27.75 -15.08 -11.52
N LEU A 270 -26.45 -15.35 -11.39
CA LEU A 270 -25.59 -14.68 -10.41
C LEU A 270 -25.11 -13.32 -10.93
N ASN A 271 -25.09 -12.32 -10.03
CA ASN A 271 -24.47 -11.00 -10.26
C ASN A 271 -24.82 -10.37 -11.62
N ILE A 272 -23.86 -10.24 -12.54
CA ILE A 272 -24.11 -9.59 -13.85
C ILE A 272 -25.15 -10.34 -14.70
N TRP A 273 -25.42 -11.61 -14.38
CA TRP A 273 -26.39 -12.46 -15.08
C TRP A 273 -27.80 -12.43 -14.47
N ARG A 274 -28.05 -11.62 -13.43
CA ARG A 274 -29.34 -11.59 -12.72
C ARG A 274 -30.55 -11.27 -13.60
N TYR A 275 -30.32 -10.57 -14.71
CA TYR A 275 -31.35 -10.18 -15.68
C TYR A 275 -31.32 -11.01 -16.98
N GLY A 276 -30.50 -12.06 -17.06
CA GLY A 276 -30.31 -12.86 -18.28
C GLY A 276 -28.97 -12.61 -18.96
N ASP A 277 -28.77 -13.19 -20.15
CA ASP A 277 -27.58 -12.95 -20.98
C ASP A 277 -27.78 -11.66 -21.78
N PHE A 278 -27.29 -10.55 -21.24
CA PHE A 278 -27.37 -9.23 -21.85
C PHE A 278 -26.54 -9.09 -23.15
N ARG A 279 -25.70 -10.07 -23.47
CA ARG A 279 -24.88 -10.04 -24.70
C ARG A 279 -25.66 -10.55 -25.91
N ASP A 280 -26.74 -11.28 -25.67
CA ASP A 280 -27.63 -11.72 -26.74
C ASP A 280 -28.44 -10.53 -27.31
N ASP A 281 -28.70 -9.47 -26.50
CA ASP A 281 -29.39 -8.25 -26.94
C ASP A 281 -28.51 -7.35 -27.84
N ASP A 282 -27.18 -7.38 -27.66
CA ASP A 282 -26.23 -6.66 -28.54
C ASP A 282 -25.92 -7.42 -29.85
N ALA A 283 -26.35 -8.68 -29.95
CA ALA A 283 -26.17 -9.51 -31.14
C ALA A 283 -27.37 -9.34 -32.09
N ASP A 284 -27.20 -8.44 -33.07
CA ASP A 284 -27.98 -8.37 -34.32
C ASP A 284 -29.43 -7.84 -34.30
N GLU A 285 -29.90 -7.11 -33.28
CA GLU A 285 -31.26 -6.52 -33.35
C GLU A 285 -31.33 -5.16 -34.10
N PHE A 286 -30.20 -4.48 -34.35
CA PHE A 286 -30.17 -3.28 -35.18
C PHE A 286 -29.15 -3.38 -36.31
N GLY A 287 -29.60 -3.96 -37.44
CA GLY A 287 -28.87 -4.03 -38.70
C GLY A 287 -28.52 -2.68 -39.31
N TYR A 288 -27.54 -1.98 -38.74
CA TYR A 288 -26.82 -0.91 -39.42
C TYR A 288 -25.37 -1.32 -39.65
N ARG A 289 -25.12 -1.88 -40.84
CA ARG A 289 -23.82 -1.76 -41.48
C ARG A 289 -23.57 -0.27 -41.76
N ARG A 290 -22.46 0.27 -41.29
CA ARG A 290 -21.78 1.41 -41.90
C ARG A 290 -20.33 1.05 -42.12
#